data_AF-A0A101JI81-F1
#
_entry.id   AF-A0A101JI81-F1
#
_cell.length_a   1.000
_cell.length_b   1.000
_cell.length_c   1.000
_cell.angle_alpha   90.00
_cell.angle_beta   90.00
_cell.angle_gamma   90.00
#
_symmetry.space_group_name_H-M   'P 1'
#
loop_
_entity.id
_entity.type
_entity.pdbx_description
1 polymer ?
#
loop_
_entity_poly.entity_id
_entity_poly.type
_entity_poly.pdbx_seq_one_letter_code
_entity_poly.pdbx_strand_id
1 'polypeptide(L)'
;MDIKTLEELQAADERALIFTPLGLGLMTPKDAADFQQRVIAGLQLADDVAETTRQKFEQLRAAFSHGVLCYELFTLVADAAQLALEQALRDRFCAHHRGQVVAVRDRRRREHRITMTSPTDFFEKIRDIRGPEIRMGAARDWMPFNGMLTGLLTWARREGLLRGQRNRNLEPVRKALRNIVAHGTYHLDTPVEAARALSDLAEIINHLWGHPTPGGRLYPAPLSRNVVAIGWSDNGEKTTVGYADQLAEARAEEGFTYILVRAVFCPGEVTDPNLLEFDARSATTAFPSQYLWGPGSGEEAIVWLARHQPESDLCDYLDQVVLVRVHDSHISLPLYPGVAAGLPAAEQRGTWHALRVDRGLDALAHLRALTDAAAAHTKEGECQACPVDTLATGDLTAAVKAARGAGADTTPLHVPDVRTPFAHWLAGSAT
;
A
#
# COMPACT_ATOMS: atom_id res chain seq x y z
N MET A 1 -24.18 33.14 24.67
CA MET A 1 -22.77 32.73 24.52
C MET A 1 -22.03 33.42 25.63
N ASP A 2 -21.62 32.67 26.64
CA ASP A 2 -20.89 33.23 27.76
C ASP A 2 -19.43 33.44 27.35
N ILE A 3 -18.89 34.61 27.67
CA ILE A 3 -17.51 34.96 27.32
C ILE A 3 -16.59 34.24 28.31
N LYS A 4 -15.77 33.32 27.80
CA LYS A 4 -14.77 32.60 28.60
C LYS A 4 -13.60 33.50 28.97
N THR A 5 -13.03 33.30 30.15
CA THR A 5 -11.75 33.93 30.54
C THR A 5 -10.57 33.29 29.81
N LEU A 6 -9.40 33.94 29.84
CA LEU A 6 -8.18 33.35 29.27
C LEU A 6 -7.79 32.05 30.00
N GLU A 7 -7.97 31.99 31.31
CA GLU A 7 -7.68 30.81 32.13
C GLU A 7 -8.57 29.62 31.73
N GLU A 8 -9.86 29.87 31.49
CA GLU A 8 -10.80 28.86 31.00
C GLU A 8 -10.47 28.37 29.58
N LEU A 9 -9.89 29.24 28.73
CA LEU A 9 -9.43 28.87 27.39
C LEU A 9 -8.11 28.08 27.40
N GLN A 10 -7.32 28.19 28.48
CA GLN A 10 -6.05 27.48 28.66
C GLN A 10 -6.19 26.19 29.46
N ALA A 11 -7.34 25.97 30.11
CA ALA A 11 -7.64 24.72 30.78
C ALA A 11 -7.73 23.57 29.77
N ALA A 12 -7.15 22.42 30.12
CA ALA A 12 -7.27 21.24 29.27
C ALA A 12 -8.70 20.70 29.28
N ASP A 13 -9.15 20.23 28.13
CA ASP A 13 -10.41 19.53 28.00
C ASP A 13 -10.27 18.12 28.59
N GLU A 14 -11.10 17.81 29.59
CA GLU A 14 -11.03 16.53 30.30
C GLU A 14 -11.17 15.32 29.36
N ARG A 15 -11.91 15.46 28.25
CA ARG A 15 -12.08 14.41 27.25
C ARG A 15 -10.78 14.08 26.53
N ALA A 16 -9.86 15.02 26.41
CA ALA A 16 -8.56 14.79 25.77
C ALA A 16 -7.58 14.04 26.68
N LEU A 17 -7.81 14.05 28.01
CA LEU A 17 -6.89 13.49 29.00
C LEU A 17 -6.96 11.97 29.12
N ILE A 18 -7.97 11.33 28.53
CA ILE A 18 -8.19 9.88 28.66
C ILE A 18 -7.36 9.04 27.67
N PHE A 19 -6.62 9.66 26.75
CA PHE A 19 -5.91 8.98 25.66
C PHE A 19 -4.42 8.87 25.97
N THR A 20 -3.94 7.66 26.23
CA THR A 20 -2.56 7.36 26.63
C THR A 20 -1.84 6.48 25.60
N PRO A 21 -0.50 6.34 25.68
CA PRO A 21 0.26 5.41 24.85
C PRO A 21 -0.19 3.94 24.97
N LEU A 22 -0.84 3.56 26.07
CA LEU A 22 -1.31 2.20 26.34
C LEU A 22 -2.81 2.02 26.11
N GLY A 23 -3.48 2.99 25.47
CA GLY A 23 -4.93 3.01 25.29
C GLY A 23 -5.61 3.99 26.24
N LEU A 24 -6.77 3.63 26.80
CA LEU A 24 -7.55 4.53 27.65
C LEU A 24 -7.02 4.56 29.09
N GLY A 25 -6.82 5.76 29.62
CA GLY A 25 -6.31 6.02 30.96
C GLY A 25 -6.14 7.52 31.20
N LEU A 26 -6.10 7.96 32.46
CA LEU A 26 -6.07 9.39 32.77
C LEU A 26 -4.63 9.93 32.78
N MET A 27 -4.37 10.97 31.98
CA MET A 27 -3.10 11.71 31.96
C MET A 27 -3.22 13.07 32.62
N THR A 28 -2.10 13.60 33.10
CA THR A 28 -2.04 15.02 33.45
C THR A 28 -2.15 15.87 32.16
N PRO A 29 -2.68 17.11 32.24
CA PRO A 29 -2.72 18.01 31.08
C PRO A 29 -1.38 18.18 30.36
N LYS A 30 -0.28 18.25 31.12
CA LYS A 30 1.07 18.40 30.56
C LYS A 30 1.49 17.16 29.79
N ASP A 31 1.28 15.97 30.35
CA ASP A 31 1.67 14.72 29.71
C ASP A 31 0.79 14.45 28.48
N ALA A 32 -0.50 14.78 28.54
CA ALA A 32 -1.40 14.69 27.39
C ALA A 32 -0.92 15.60 26.24
N ALA A 33 -0.57 16.86 26.54
CA ALA A 33 -0.04 17.79 25.54
C ALA A 33 1.29 17.32 24.93
N ASP A 34 2.23 16.80 25.73
CA ASP A 34 3.49 16.24 25.24
C ASP A 34 3.25 14.99 24.38
N PHE A 35 2.40 14.07 24.84
CA PHE A 35 2.08 12.85 24.10
C PHE A 35 1.44 13.15 22.74
N GLN A 36 0.38 13.97 22.70
CA GLN A 36 -0.30 14.28 21.43
C GLN A 36 0.64 14.99 20.44
N GLN A 37 1.54 15.87 20.90
CA GLN A 37 2.55 16.48 20.04
C GLN A 37 3.56 15.45 19.50
N ARG A 38 4.03 14.52 20.33
CA ARG A 38 4.95 13.45 19.89
C ARG A 38 4.34 12.54 18.83
N VAL A 39 3.05 12.23 18.97
CA VAL A 39 2.29 11.40 17.99
C VAL A 39 2.38 11.99 16.58
N ILE A 40 2.35 13.31 16.44
CA ILE A 40 2.39 13.99 15.13
C ILE A 40 3.75 14.65 14.80
N ALA A 41 4.75 14.53 15.67
CA ALA A 41 6.05 15.19 15.51
C ALA A 41 6.80 14.69 14.27
N GLY A 42 6.72 13.38 14.01
CA GLY A 42 7.35 12.73 12.86
C GLY A 42 6.62 12.93 11.53
N LEU A 43 5.42 13.50 11.53
CA LEU A 43 4.64 13.73 10.31
C LEU A 43 5.20 14.95 9.57
N GLN A 44 6.12 14.72 8.65
CA GLN A 44 6.82 15.77 7.90
C GLN A 44 6.52 15.66 6.40
N LEU A 45 6.38 16.81 5.75
CA LEU A 45 6.24 16.89 4.30
C LEU A 45 7.59 17.13 3.64
N ALA A 46 7.89 16.40 2.57
CA ALA A 46 9.12 16.57 1.77
C ALA A 46 9.27 18.00 1.26
N ASP A 47 10.51 18.51 1.16
CA ASP A 47 10.81 19.94 0.93
C ASP A 47 10.24 20.52 -0.36
N ASP A 48 10.06 19.69 -1.40
CA ASP A 48 9.56 20.08 -2.71
C ASP A 48 8.02 20.10 -2.82
N VAL A 49 7.30 19.73 -1.75
CA VAL A 49 5.85 19.89 -1.66
C VAL A 49 5.47 21.36 -1.79
N ALA A 50 4.40 21.64 -2.56
CA ALA A 50 3.94 23.00 -2.81
C ALA A 50 3.64 23.75 -1.51
N GLU A 51 4.08 25.01 -1.43
CA GLU A 51 3.99 25.83 -0.23
C GLU A 51 2.55 26.00 0.29
N THR A 52 1.58 26.12 -0.61
CA THR A 52 0.15 26.17 -0.28
C THR A 52 -0.34 24.91 0.45
N THR A 53 0.09 23.74 -0.02
CA THR A 53 -0.21 22.45 0.62
C THR A 53 0.52 22.33 1.96
N ARG A 54 1.81 22.72 2.01
CA ARG A 54 2.61 22.70 3.24
C ARG A 54 2.00 23.55 4.34
N GLN A 55 1.67 24.80 4.04
CA GLN A 55 1.05 25.72 5.00
C GLN A 55 -0.28 25.16 5.52
N LYS A 56 -1.10 24.59 4.63
CA LYS A 56 -2.37 23.98 5.06
C LYS A 56 -2.15 22.81 5.99
N PHE A 57 -1.17 21.95 5.71
CA PHE A 57 -0.82 20.81 6.56
C PHE A 57 -0.29 21.25 7.94
N GLU A 58 0.64 22.21 7.98
CA GLU A 58 1.17 22.74 9.24
C GLU A 58 0.11 23.44 10.08
N GLN A 59 -0.88 24.11 9.47
CA GLN A 59 -2.05 24.61 10.18
C GLN A 59 -2.85 23.50 10.86
N LEU A 60 -3.00 22.34 10.21
CA LEU A 60 -3.70 21.19 10.80
C LEU A 60 -2.89 20.56 11.94
N ARG A 61 -1.56 20.45 11.81
CA ARG A 61 -0.68 20.00 12.90
C ARG A 61 -0.74 20.92 14.12
N ALA A 62 -0.73 22.23 13.89
CA ALA A 62 -0.88 23.21 14.96
C ALA A 62 -2.26 23.09 15.64
N ALA A 63 -3.34 23.00 14.86
CA ALA A 63 -4.70 22.83 15.40
C ALA A 63 -4.85 21.52 16.19
N PHE A 64 -4.26 20.43 15.72
CA PHE A 64 -4.22 19.15 16.43
C PHE A 64 -3.54 19.29 17.80
N SER A 65 -2.39 19.97 17.84
CA SER A 65 -1.65 20.21 19.09
C SER A 65 -2.48 20.98 20.11
N HIS A 66 -3.35 21.88 19.64
CA HIS A 66 -4.29 22.61 20.49
C HIS A 66 -5.55 21.82 20.88
N GLY A 67 -5.77 20.63 20.32
CA GLY A 67 -6.93 19.80 20.63
C GLY A 67 -7.02 19.36 22.10
N VAL A 68 -5.89 19.35 22.82
CA VAL A 68 -5.87 19.11 24.28
C VAL A 68 -6.61 20.20 25.07
N LEU A 69 -6.72 21.42 24.51
CA LEU A 69 -7.44 22.53 25.13
C LEU A 69 -8.88 22.65 24.62
N CYS A 70 -9.17 22.12 23.44
CA CYS A 70 -10.51 22.11 22.84
C CYS A 70 -10.67 20.84 22.01
N TYR A 71 -11.37 19.85 22.57
CA TYR A 71 -11.45 18.52 22.01
C TYR A 71 -12.04 18.51 20.59
N GLU A 72 -12.98 19.41 20.29
CA GLU A 72 -13.60 19.54 18.97
C GLU A 72 -12.59 19.80 17.85
N LEU A 73 -11.41 20.36 18.17
CA LEU A 73 -10.35 20.56 17.19
C LEU A 73 -9.85 19.24 16.58
N PHE A 74 -9.88 18.12 17.32
CA PHE A 74 -9.51 16.82 16.74
C PHE A 74 -10.44 16.44 15.59
N THR A 75 -11.75 16.64 15.78
CA THR A 75 -12.75 16.39 14.73
C THR A 75 -12.54 17.32 13.55
N LEU A 76 -12.34 18.62 13.82
CA LEU A 76 -12.11 19.62 12.77
C LEU A 76 -10.82 19.33 11.98
N VAL A 77 -9.77 18.80 12.62
CA VAL A 77 -8.53 18.39 11.96
C VAL A 77 -8.77 17.19 11.06
N ALA A 78 -9.44 16.15 11.56
CA ALA A 78 -9.74 14.95 10.78
C ALA A 78 -10.56 15.30 9.52
N ASP A 79 -11.58 16.14 9.68
CA ASP A 79 -12.43 16.64 8.59
C ASP A 79 -11.64 17.48 7.59
N ALA A 80 -10.87 18.46 8.09
CA ALA A 80 -10.10 19.36 7.26
C ALA A 80 -8.94 18.66 6.54
N ALA A 81 -8.44 17.53 7.07
CA ALA A 81 -7.47 16.69 6.39
C ALA A 81 -8.05 16.08 5.10
N GLN A 82 -9.33 15.67 5.10
CA GLN A 82 -10.01 15.18 3.89
C GLN A 82 -10.12 16.26 2.81
N LEU A 83 -10.32 17.52 3.22
CA LEU A 83 -10.37 18.67 2.30
C LEU A 83 -8.98 19.05 1.80
N ALA A 84 -7.96 18.99 2.67
CA ALA A 84 -6.57 19.28 2.32
C ALA A 84 -6.02 18.31 1.26
N LEU A 85 -6.46 17.05 1.25
CA LEU A 85 -6.10 16.09 0.20
C LEU A 85 -6.52 16.58 -1.20
N GLU A 86 -7.72 17.13 -1.35
CA GLU A 86 -8.18 17.67 -2.64
C GLU A 86 -7.29 18.84 -3.09
N GLN A 87 -6.90 19.72 -2.16
CA GLN A 87 -5.97 20.81 -2.46
C GLN A 87 -4.59 20.29 -2.89
N ALA A 88 -4.03 19.31 -2.19
CA ALA A 88 -2.73 18.73 -2.52
C ALA A 88 -2.72 18.10 -3.92
N LEU A 89 -3.79 17.40 -4.29
CA LEU A 89 -3.96 16.85 -5.63
C LEU A 89 -4.05 17.93 -6.70
N ARG A 90 -4.74 19.05 -6.44
CA ARG A 90 -4.80 20.19 -7.36
C ARG A 90 -3.44 20.84 -7.54
N ASP A 91 -2.71 21.06 -6.45
CA ASP A 91 -1.35 21.62 -6.49
C ASP A 91 -0.43 20.70 -7.31
N ARG A 92 -0.52 19.38 -7.07
CA ARG A 92 0.26 18.40 -7.84
C ARG A 92 -0.13 18.36 -9.33
N PHE A 93 -1.42 18.43 -9.65
CA PHE A 93 -1.92 18.53 -11.02
C PHE A 93 -1.33 19.72 -11.76
N CYS A 94 -1.35 20.89 -11.11
CA CYS A 94 -0.85 22.13 -11.70
C CYS A 94 0.67 22.09 -11.87
N ALA A 95 1.40 21.52 -10.91
CA ALA A 95 2.84 21.32 -11.00
C ALA A 95 3.20 20.38 -12.16
N HIS A 96 2.48 19.27 -12.32
CA HIS A 96 2.70 18.29 -13.40
C HIS A 96 2.48 18.89 -14.80
N HIS A 97 1.46 19.75 -14.95
CA HIS A 97 1.12 20.39 -16.21
C HIS A 97 1.67 21.80 -16.37
N ARG A 98 2.62 22.22 -15.53
CA ARG A 98 3.11 23.61 -15.52
C ARG A 98 3.66 24.02 -16.89
N GLY A 99 3.12 25.10 -17.45
CA GLY A 99 3.53 25.60 -18.76
C GLY A 99 3.04 24.75 -19.95
N GLN A 100 2.23 23.72 -19.71
CA GLN A 100 1.65 22.88 -20.74
C GLN A 100 0.25 23.34 -21.13
N VAL A 101 -0.16 22.99 -22.34
CA VAL A 101 -1.55 23.11 -22.79
C VAL A 101 -2.25 21.78 -22.54
N VAL A 102 -3.23 21.80 -21.64
CA VAL A 102 -4.06 20.63 -21.34
C VAL A 102 -5.24 20.62 -22.31
N ALA A 103 -5.38 19.52 -23.06
CA ALA A 103 -6.53 19.30 -23.92
C ALA A 103 -7.69 18.72 -23.10
N VAL A 104 -8.84 19.41 -23.12
CA VAL A 104 -10.07 19.00 -22.44
C VAL A 104 -11.14 18.73 -23.49
N ARG A 105 -11.73 17.55 -23.50
CA ARG A 105 -12.81 17.18 -24.42
C ARG A 105 -14.15 17.31 -23.70
N ASP A 106 -15.12 17.93 -24.34
CA ASP A 106 -16.48 18.02 -23.82
C ASP A 106 -17.35 16.83 -24.26
N ARG A 107 -18.57 16.74 -23.73
CA ARG A 107 -19.54 15.69 -24.10
C ARG A 107 -19.89 15.64 -25.60
N ARG A 108 -19.69 16.73 -26.34
CA ARG A 108 -19.89 16.81 -27.80
C ARG A 108 -18.63 16.44 -28.58
N ARG A 109 -17.59 15.95 -27.89
CA ARG A 109 -16.27 15.63 -28.43
C ARG A 109 -15.53 16.84 -29.01
N ARG A 110 -15.89 18.06 -28.60
CA ARG A 110 -15.12 19.26 -28.95
C ARG A 110 -13.95 19.38 -27.98
N GLU A 111 -12.77 19.60 -28.53
CA GLU A 111 -11.56 19.83 -27.75
C GLU A 111 -11.39 21.33 -27.42
N HIS A 112 -11.10 21.59 -26.16
CA HIS A 112 -10.77 22.89 -25.59
C HIS A 112 -9.32 22.84 -25.16
N ARG A 113 -8.52 23.84 -25.55
CA ARG A 113 -7.09 23.91 -25.22
C ARG A 113 -6.92 24.94 -24.11
N ILE A 114 -6.63 24.46 -22.90
CA ILE A 114 -6.49 25.31 -21.72
C ILE A 114 -5.02 25.34 -21.33
N THR A 115 -4.42 26.51 -21.31
CA THR A 115 -3.02 26.69 -20.87
C THR A 115 -2.97 26.70 -19.35
N MET A 116 -2.10 25.89 -18.76
CA MET A 116 -1.91 25.83 -17.31
C MET A 116 -1.05 27.00 -16.83
N THR A 117 -1.68 28.16 -16.63
CA THR A 117 -1.06 29.38 -16.10
C THR A 117 -1.25 29.52 -14.60
N SER A 118 -2.46 29.23 -14.11
CA SER A 118 -2.76 29.17 -12.68
C SER A 118 -3.77 28.05 -12.37
N PRO A 119 -3.72 27.47 -11.15
CA PRO A 119 -4.70 26.47 -10.72
C PRO A 119 -6.13 26.97 -10.84
N THR A 120 -6.40 28.18 -10.33
CA THR A 120 -7.74 28.77 -10.30
C THR A 120 -8.32 28.95 -11.70
N ASP A 121 -7.54 29.50 -12.63
CA ASP A 121 -7.99 29.73 -14.01
C ASP A 121 -8.32 28.42 -14.74
N PHE A 122 -7.48 27.39 -14.55
CA PHE A 122 -7.74 26.08 -15.14
C PHE A 122 -9.03 25.45 -14.57
N PHE A 123 -9.18 25.43 -13.24
CA PHE A 123 -10.32 24.80 -12.57
C PHE A 123 -11.63 25.57 -12.75
N GLU A 124 -11.59 26.88 -12.98
CA GLU A 124 -12.75 27.66 -13.37
C GLU A 124 -13.19 27.35 -14.81
N LYS A 125 -12.25 27.29 -15.76
CA LYS A 125 -12.55 26.99 -17.17
C LYS A 125 -13.12 25.60 -17.38
N ILE A 126 -12.61 24.59 -16.68
CA ILE A 126 -13.16 23.23 -16.74
C ILE A 126 -14.58 23.14 -16.17
N ARG A 127 -14.91 23.93 -15.13
CA ARG A 127 -16.24 23.92 -14.52
C ARG A 127 -17.34 24.31 -15.52
N ASP A 128 -17.00 25.15 -16.50
CA ASP A 128 -17.92 25.58 -17.55
C ASP A 128 -18.06 24.54 -18.69
N ILE A 129 -17.19 23.54 -18.73
CA ILE A 129 -17.21 22.45 -19.72
C ILE A 129 -18.10 21.31 -19.22
N ARG A 130 -19.12 20.94 -20.03
CA ARG A 130 -20.02 19.83 -19.68
C ARG A 130 -19.41 18.47 -20.00
N GLY A 131 -19.31 17.63 -18.97
CA GLY A 131 -18.71 16.29 -19.06
C GLY A 131 -17.26 16.37 -19.52
N PRO A 132 -16.38 17.09 -18.79
CA PRO A 132 -15.00 17.24 -19.21
C PRO A 132 -14.27 15.90 -19.15
N GLU A 133 -13.46 15.64 -20.16
CA GLU A 133 -12.51 14.53 -20.21
C GLU A 133 -11.12 15.09 -20.49
N ILE A 134 -10.08 14.48 -19.92
CA ILE A 134 -8.68 14.79 -20.25
C ILE A 134 -7.94 13.52 -20.64
N ARG A 135 -6.80 13.68 -21.31
CA ARG A 135 -5.92 12.55 -21.64
C ARG A 135 -5.09 12.16 -20.42
N MET A 136 -5.16 10.89 -20.03
CA MET A 136 -4.44 10.38 -18.86
C MET A 136 -3.74 9.05 -19.15
N GLY A 137 -2.70 8.77 -18.38
CA GLY A 137 -1.95 7.52 -18.39
C GLY A 137 -1.08 7.29 -19.62
N ALA A 138 -0.40 6.14 -19.65
CA ALA A 138 0.60 5.83 -20.67
C ALA A 138 0.03 5.82 -22.10
N ALA A 139 -1.20 5.34 -22.27
CA ALA A 139 -1.91 5.34 -23.57
C ALA A 139 -2.49 6.71 -23.96
N ARG A 140 -2.50 7.69 -23.03
CA ARG A 140 -3.11 9.02 -23.21
C ARG A 140 -4.58 8.95 -23.63
N ASP A 141 -5.32 8.01 -23.05
CA ASP A 141 -6.74 7.82 -23.31
C ASP A 141 -7.57 8.95 -22.71
N TRP A 142 -8.68 9.27 -23.38
CA TRP A 142 -9.64 10.24 -22.87
C TRP A 142 -10.45 9.65 -21.73
N MET A 143 -10.34 10.24 -20.55
CA MET A 143 -11.04 9.81 -19.35
C MET A 143 -11.84 10.95 -18.71
N PRO A 144 -13.02 10.67 -18.12
CA PRO A 144 -13.80 11.65 -17.37
C PRO A 144 -12.96 12.33 -16.29
N PHE A 145 -13.05 13.65 -16.23
CA PHE A 145 -12.32 14.47 -15.29
C PHE A 145 -13.16 15.68 -14.89
N ASN A 146 -13.56 15.74 -13.63
CA ASN A 146 -14.39 16.82 -13.10
C ASN A 146 -13.60 17.88 -12.32
N GLY A 147 -12.27 17.75 -12.24
CA GLY A 147 -11.41 18.65 -11.44
C GLY A 147 -11.63 18.59 -9.92
N MET A 148 -12.41 17.62 -9.44
CA MET A 148 -12.70 17.39 -8.02
C MET A 148 -11.96 16.14 -7.54
N LEU A 149 -12.03 15.85 -6.23
CA LEU A 149 -11.32 14.74 -5.59
C LEU A 149 -11.31 13.43 -6.38
N THR A 150 -12.48 12.95 -6.87
CA THR A 150 -12.54 11.71 -7.65
C THR A 150 -11.76 11.79 -8.96
N GLY A 151 -11.97 12.83 -9.77
CA GLY A 151 -11.25 12.99 -11.04
C GLY A 151 -9.75 13.17 -10.83
N LEU A 152 -9.36 13.86 -9.76
CA LEU A 152 -7.96 14.06 -9.39
C LEU A 152 -7.27 12.78 -8.88
N LEU A 153 -7.95 11.95 -8.07
CA LEU A 153 -7.43 10.64 -7.66
C LEU A 153 -7.26 9.71 -8.86
N THR A 154 -8.27 9.64 -9.74
CA THR A 154 -8.19 8.86 -10.98
C THR A 154 -7.03 9.34 -11.85
N TRP A 155 -6.87 10.65 -12.02
CA TRP A 155 -5.73 11.21 -12.75
C TRP A 155 -4.39 10.82 -12.12
N ALA A 156 -4.22 11.04 -10.82
CA ALA A 156 -2.96 10.77 -10.13
C ALA A 156 -2.58 9.30 -10.23
N ARG A 157 -3.54 8.39 -10.10
CA ARG A 157 -3.32 6.94 -10.28
C ARG A 157 -2.95 6.59 -11.73
N ARG A 158 -3.66 7.15 -12.72
CA ARG A 158 -3.38 6.88 -14.14
C ARG A 158 -2.02 7.40 -14.58
N GLU A 159 -1.56 8.53 -14.03
CA GLU A 159 -0.21 9.06 -14.26
C GLU A 159 0.87 8.36 -13.40
N GLY A 160 0.53 7.32 -12.63
CA GLY A 160 1.47 6.55 -11.81
C GLY A 160 1.93 7.24 -10.53
N LEU A 161 1.26 8.33 -10.11
CA LEU A 161 1.57 9.08 -8.90
C LEU A 161 1.01 8.43 -7.64
N LEU A 162 0.00 7.56 -7.75
CA LEU A 162 -0.55 6.79 -6.64
C LEU A 162 -0.41 5.30 -6.92
N ARG A 163 0.15 4.58 -5.95
CA ARG A 163 0.45 3.14 -6.04
C ARG A 163 -0.40 2.31 -5.08
N GLY A 164 -0.37 1.00 -5.26
CA GLY A 164 -0.99 0.04 -4.38
C GLY A 164 -2.46 -0.22 -4.70
N GLN A 165 -2.82 -1.49 -4.79
CA GLN A 165 -4.17 -1.96 -5.09
C GLN A 165 -5.08 -1.92 -3.87
N ARG A 166 -4.55 -2.15 -2.66
CA ARG A 166 -5.30 -2.00 -1.41
C ARG A 166 -5.63 -0.55 -1.12
N ASN A 167 -4.71 0.36 -1.44
CA ASN A 167 -4.96 1.80 -1.36
C ASN A 167 -6.06 2.25 -2.32
N ARG A 168 -6.11 1.70 -3.53
CA ARG A 168 -7.18 2.00 -4.50
C ARG A 168 -8.56 1.77 -3.90
N ASN A 169 -8.73 0.68 -3.16
CA ASN A 169 -10.02 0.36 -2.52
C ASN A 169 -10.41 1.30 -1.39
N LEU A 170 -9.46 2.10 -0.85
CA LEU A 170 -9.75 3.13 0.14
C LEU A 170 -10.20 4.44 -0.50
N GLU A 171 -9.97 4.66 -1.80
CA GLU A 171 -10.34 5.90 -2.48
C GLU A 171 -11.86 6.18 -2.48
N PRO A 172 -12.75 5.19 -2.72
CA PRO A 172 -14.20 5.38 -2.55
C PRO A 172 -14.58 5.77 -1.12
N VAL A 173 -13.89 5.21 -0.12
CA VAL A 173 -14.13 5.54 1.30
C VAL A 173 -13.73 6.97 1.58
N ARG A 174 -12.56 7.43 1.10
CA ARG A 174 -12.13 8.83 1.24
C ARG A 174 -13.10 9.80 0.60
N LYS A 175 -13.64 9.45 -0.57
CA LYS A 175 -14.69 10.22 -1.22
C LYS A 175 -15.95 10.29 -0.35
N ALA A 176 -16.39 9.15 0.20
CA ALA A 176 -17.56 9.10 1.07
C ALA A 176 -17.36 9.94 2.33
N LEU A 177 -16.20 9.83 2.99
CA LEU A 177 -15.83 10.63 4.15
C LEU A 177 -15.82 12.12 3.81
N ARG A 178 -15.14 12.53 2.73
CA ARG A 178 -15.14 13.94 2.28
C ARG A 178 -16.55 14.46 2.01
N ASN A 179 -17.44 13.65 1.43
CA ASN A 179 -18.82 14.04 1.19
C ASN A 179 -19.62 14.15 2.49
N ILE A 180 -19.38 13.29 3.48
CA ILE A 180 -19.94 13.41 4.82
C ILE A 180 -19.47 14.72 5.45
N VAL A 181 -18.18 15.07 5.38
CA VAL A 181 -17.68 16.35 5.88
C VAL A 181 -18.36 17.54 5.20
N ALA A 182 -18.54 17.48 3.88
CA ALA A 182 -19.12 18.57 3.11
C ALA A 182 -20.64 18.77 3.33
N HIS A 183 -21.35 17.74 3.80
CA HIS A 183 -22.82 17.72 3.84
C HIS A 183 -23.40 17.18 5.16
N GLY A 184 -22.56 16.91 6.15
CA GLY A 184 -22.90 16.12 7.32
C GLY A 184 -23.52 16.92 8.46
N THR A 185 -24.03 16.16 9.43
CA THR A 185 -24.49 16.64 10.74
C THR A 185 -23.34 16.62 11.74
N TYR A 186 -23.56 17.20 12.92
CA TYR A 186 -22.60 17.14 14.03
C TYR A 186 -22.15 15.70 14.31
N HIS A 187 -20.84 15.51 14.44
CA HIS A 187 -20.21 14.28 14.90
C HIS A 187 -18.96 14.63 15.70
N LEU A 188 -18.36 13.64 16.37
CA LEU A 188 -17.19 13.83 17.19
C LEU A 188 -16.19 12.70 16.92
N ASP A 189 -14.96 13.08 16.62
CA ASP A 189 -13.85 12.17 16.37
C ASP A 189 -12.86 12.14 17.56
N THR A 190 -11.92 11.20 17.54
CA THR A 190 -10.92 11.02 18.60
C THR A 190 -9.55 11.58 18.20
N PRO A 191 -8.66 11.89 19.17
CA PRO A 191 -7.28 12.26 18.88
C PRO A 191 -6.55 11.19 18.05
N VAL A 192 -6.87 9.90 18.25
CA VAL A 192 -6.26 8.78 17.54
C VAL A 192 -6.62 8.79 16.06
N GLU A 193 -7.91 8.98 15.74
CA GLU A 193 -8.37 9.05 14.36
C GLU A 193 -7.91 10.34 13.67
N ALA A 194 -7.89 11.47 14.38
CA ALA A 194 -7.34 12.72 13.85
C ALA A 194 -5.83 12.62 13.54
N ALA A 195 -5.06 11.96 14.41
CA ALA A 195 -3.64 11.67 14.16
C ALA A 195 -3.47 10.72 12.96
N ARG A 196 -4.31 9.69 12.85
CA ARG A 196 -4.31 8.78 11.70
C ARG A 196 -4.66 9.52 10.41
N ALA A 197 -5.64 10.42 10.42
CA ALA A 197 -6.00 11.22 9.26
C ALA A 197 -4.84 12.15 8.82
N LEU A 198 -4.14 12.76 9.77
CA LEU A 198 -2.92 13.53 9.49
C LEU A 198 -1.79 12.67 8.92
N SER A 199 -1.55 11.49 9.49
CA SER A 199 -0.54 10.55 9.02
C SER A 199 -0.84 10.09 7.60
N ASP A 200 -2.07 9.65 7.34
CA ASP A 200 -2.53 9.26 6.01
C ASP A 200 -2.38 10.41 5.01
N LEU A 201 -2.74 11.64 5.40
CA LEU A 201 -2.61 12.83 4.57
C LEU A 201 -1.13 13.11 4.23
N ALA A 202 -0.24 13.07 5.21
CA ALA A 202 1.20 13.28 5.01
C ALA A 202 1.77 12.24 4.04
N GLU A 203 1.44 10.96 4.24
CA GLU A 203 1.87 9.87 3.36
C GLU A 203 1.39 10.08 1.91
N ILE A 204 0.12 10.44 1.72
CA ILE A 204 -0.42 10.68 0.37
C ILE A 204 0.28 11.88 -0.27
N ILE A 205 0.45 12.99 0.46
CA ILE A 205 1.11 14.20 -0.06
C ILE A 205 2.54 13.88 -0.47
N ASN A 206 3.33 13.27 0.41
CA ASN A 206 4.71 12.91 0.09
C ASN A 206 4.79 12.00 -1.13
N HIS A 207 3.93 10.97 -1.18
CA HIS A 207 3.92 10.02 -2.28
C HIS A 207 3.51 10.66 -3.61
N LEU A 208 2.58 11.63 -3.61
CA LEU A 208 2.22 12.41 -4.79
C LEU A 208 3.42 13.16 -5.39
N TRP A 209 4.38 13.57 -4.55
CA TRP A 209 5.65 14.21 -4.95
C TRP A 209 6.79 13.21 -5.18
N GLY A 210 6.55 11.90 -5.04
CA GLY A 210 7.52 10.85 -5.29
C GLY A 210 8.37 10.46 -4.08
N HIS A 211 7.96 10.88 -2.87
CA HIS A 211 8.65 10.55 -1.62
C HIS A 211 7.86 9.47 -0.88
N PRO A 212 8.31 8.20 -0.91
CA PRO A 212 7.65 7.17 -0.12
C PRO A 212 7.99 7.36 1.37
N THR A 213 7.09 6.95 2.26
CA THR A 213 7.21 7.26 3.70
C THR A 213 7.80 6.08 4.47
N PRO A 214 8.97 6.21 5.13
CA PRO A 214 9.50 5.16 6.01
C PRO A 214 8.48 4.77 7.09
N GLY A 215 8.17 3.48 7.21
CA GLY A 215 7.15 2.97 8.13
C GLY A 215 5.71 3.37 7.79
N GLY A 216 5.48 3.99 6.63
CA GLY A 216 4.15 4.40 6.18
C GLY A 216 3.21 3.22 5.98
N ARG A 217 1.93 3.42 6.29
CA ARG A 217 0.91 2.37 6.18
C ARG A 217 0.34 2.25 4.77
N LEU A 218 0.20 3.38 4.08
CA LEU A 218 -0.42 3.49 2.77
C LEU A 218 0.63 3.46 1.67
N TYR A 219 1.62 4.34 1.76
CA TYR A 219 2.67 4.48 0.74
C TYR A 219 4.06 4.32 1.38
N PRO A 220 4.36 3.12 1.91
CA PRO A 220 5.64 2.86 2.55
C PRO A 220 6.81 3.05 1.60
N ALA A 221 7.94 3.46 2.18
CA ALA A 221 9.25 3.24 1.58
C ALA A 221 9.51 1.73 1.38
N PRO A 222 10.37 1.36 0.41
CA PRO A 222 10.82 -0.02 0.27
C PRO A 222 11.27 -0.60 1.62
N LEU A 223 10.82 -1.82 1.89
CA LEU A 223 11.09 -2.50 3.16
C LEU A 223 12.43 -3.22 3.08
N SER A 224 13.15 -3.25 4.20
CA SER A 224 14.37 -4.06 4.33
C SER A 224 14.02 -5.54 4.39
N ARG A 225 14.70 -6.34 3.58
CA ARG A 225 14.67 -7.80 3.66
C ARG A 225 16.02 -8.30 4.14
N ASN A 226 15.98 -9.03 5.24
CA ASN A 226 17.15 -9.61 5.86
C ASN A 226 17.30 -11.07 5.43
N VAL A 227 18.50 -11.62 5.65
CA VAL A 227 18.75 -13.05 5.48
C VAL A 227 18.25 -13.76 6.74
N VAL A 228 17.22 -14.58 6.56
CA VAL A 228 16.47 -15.23 7.63
C VAL A 228 16.64 -16.74 7.50
N ALA A 229 16.87 -17.40 8.64
CA ALA A 229 16.81 -18.84 8.75
C ALA A 229 15.42 -19.27 9.24
N ILE A 230 14.78 -20.15 8.49
CA ILE A 230 13.53 -20.81 8.90
C ILE A 230 13.88 -22.28 9.14
N GLY A 231 13.69 -22.74 10.38
CA GLY A 231 13.97 -24.10 10.79
C GLY A 231 12.72 -24.81 11.30
N TRP A 232 12.65 -26.13 11.10
CA TRP A 232 11.62 -26.97 11.69
C TRP A 232 12.18 -28.34 12.09
N SER A 233 11.63 -28.93 13.15
CA SER A 233 12.00 -30.27 13.58
C SER A 233 11.54 -31.34 12.59
N ASP A 234 12.18 -32.50 12.57
CA ASP A 234 11.84 -33.62 11.67
C ASP A 234 10.35 -34.05 11.72
N ASN A 235 9.71 -33.88 12.88
CA ASN A 235 8.29 -34.17 13.09
C ASN A 235 7.35 -32.98 12.78
N GLY A 236 7.89 -31.81 12.44
CA GLY A 236 7.15 -30.58 12.14
C GLY A 236 6.45 -29.90 13.32
N GLU A 237 6.63 -30.39 14.55
CA GLU A 237 5.97 -29.85 15.75
C GLU A 237 6.59 -28.54 16.25
N LYS A 238 7.88 -28.33 15.99
CA LYS A 238 8.59 -27.11 16.37
C LYS A 238 9.06 -26.36 15.15
N THR A 239 8.94 -25.04 15.21
CA THR A 239 9.45 -24.12 14.21
C THR A 239 10.27 -23.03 14.89
N THR A 240 11.27 -22.56 14.17
CA THR A 240 12.08 -21.41 14.59
C THR A 240 12.31 -20.50 13.40
N VAL A 241 12.31 -19.20 13.65
CA VAL A 241 12.62 -18.17 12.67
C VAL A 241 13.52 -17.16 13.35
N GLY A 242 14.64 -16.83 12.72
CA GLY A 242 15.59 -15.87 13.24
C GLY A 242 16.54 -15.36 12.16
N TYR A 243 17.34 -14.35 12.51
CA TYR A 243 18.39 -13.90 11.61
C TYR A 243 19.38 -15.02 11.34
N ALA A 244 19.80 -15.17 10.08
CA ALA A 244 20.61 -16.30 9.68
C ALA A 244 22.03 -16.27 10.28
N ASP A 245 22.57 -15.07 10.54
CA ASP A 245 23.87 -14.87 11.19
C ASP A 245 23.90 -15.37 12.65
N GLN A 246 22.75 -15.41 13.32
CA GLN A 246 22.61 -15.91 14.68
C GLN A 246 22.60 -17.45 14.77
N LEU A 247 22.51 -18.18 13.65
CA LEU A 247 22.50 -19.65 13.66
C LEU A 247 23.75 -20.24 14.34
N ALA A 248 24.92 -19.63 14.13
CA ALA A 248 26.17 -20.09 14.72
C ALA A 248 26.22 -19.86 16.24
N GLU A 249 25.69 -18.74 16.71
CA GLU A 249 25.68 -18.36 18.13
C GLU A 249 24.62 -19.12 18.92
N ALA A 250 23.44 -19.32 18.33
CA ALA A 250 22.32 -20.01 18.94
C ALA A 250 22.55 -21.54 19.08
N ARG A 251 23.62 -22.08 18.46
CA ARG A 251 23.84 -23.51 18.24
C ARG A 251 22.63 -24.15 17.59
N ALA A 252 22.59 -24.13 16.26
CA ALA A 252 21.50 -24.71 15.48
C ALA A 252 21.00 -26.04 16.08
N GLU A 253 19.69 -26.14 16.25
CA GLU A 253 19.08 -27.25 16.98
C GLU A 253 19.31 -28.56 16.23
N GLU A 254 19.86 -29.57 16.91
CA GLU A 254 20.00 -30.91 16.34
C GLU A 254 18.61 -31.46 15.97
N GLY A 255 18.50 -32.09 14.79
CA GLY A 255 17.23 -32.63 14.27
C GLY A 255 16.30 -31.58 13.66
N PHE A 256 16.79 -30.36 13.40
CA PHE A 256 16.09 -29.37 12.59
C PHE A 256 16.58 -29.36 11.15
N THR A 257 15.65 -29.22 10.22
CA THR A 257 15.90 -28.86 8.83
C THR A 257 15.73 -27.35 8.67
N TYR A 258 16.66 -26.71 7.98
CA TYR A 258 16.68 -25.27 7.74
C TYR A 258 16.62 -24.93 6.26
N ILE A 259 15.99 -23.80 5.98
CA ILE A 259 16.14 -23.05 4.72
C ILE A 259 16.60 -21.62 5.03
N LEU A 260 17.31 -21.02 4.08
CA LEU A 260 17.69 -19.62 4.12
C LEU A 260 16.90 -18.85 3.07
N VAL A 261 16.29 -17.77 3.50
CA VAL A 261 15.48 -16.89 2.65
C VAL A 261 15.88 -15.43 2.87
N ARG A 262 15.73 -14.60 1.85
CA ARG A 262 15.72 -13.15 2.01
C ARG A 262 14.27 -12.70 2.16
N ALA A 263 13.91 -12.16 3.33
CA ALA A 263 12.53 -11.80 3.66
C ALA A 263 12.43 -10.63 4.64
N VAL A 264 11.26 -9.99 4.69
CA VAL A 264 10.95 -8.94 5.67
C VAL A 264 10.80 -9.58 7.06
N PHE A 265 11.80 -9.38 7.91
CA PHE A 265 11.83 -9.87 9.28
C PHE A 265 12.59 -8.88 10.16
N CYS A 266 11.85 -8.17 11.00
CA CYS A 266 12.37 -7.26 12.01
C CYS A 266 11.47 -7.35 13.26
N PRO A 267 11.79 -8.27 14.20
CA PRO A 267 11.03 -8.42 15.43
C PRO A 267 10.93 -7.10 16.21
N GLY A 268 9.70 -6.71 16.59
CA GLY A 268 9.44 -5.43 17.26
C GLY A 268 9.11 -4.27 16.33
N GLU A 269 9.32 -4.43 15.02
CA GLU A 269 8.93 -3.48 13.99
C GLU A 269 8.00 -4.15 12.97
N VAL A 270 8.52 -4.56 11.80
CA VAL A 270 7.77 -5.19 10.71
C VAL A 270 8.32 -6.57 10.44
N THR A 271 7.47 -7.58 10.62
CA THR A 271 7.74 -8.98 10.23
C THR A 271 6.63 -9.44 9.31
N ASP A 272 7.00 -10.20 8.26
CA ASP A 272 6.01 -10.83 7.40
C ASP A 272 5.12 -11.79 8.21
N PRO A 273 3.80 -11.54 8.29
CA PRO A 273 2.89 -12.40 9.06
C PRO A 273 2.77 -13.81 8.47
N ASN A 274 3.14 -13.99 7.20
CA ASN A 274 3.02 -15.24 6.45
C ASN A 274 4.39 -15.89 6.16
N LEU A 275 5.43 -15.53 6.93
CA LEU A 275 6.79 -16.01 6.67
C LEU A 275 6.90 -17.54 6.82
N LEU A 276 6.11 -18.11 7.73
CA LEU A 276 6.10 -19.56 7.96
C LEU A 276 5.44 -20.33 6.83
N GLU A 277 4.66 -19.71 5.96
CA GLU A 277 4.03 -20.30 4.78
C GLU A 277 4.88 -20.14 3.50
N PHE A 278 6.17 -19.81 3.65
CA PHE A 278 7.09 -19.63 2.54
C PHE A 278 7.15 -20.84 1.59
N ASP A 279 7.05 -20.55 0.30
CA ASP A 279 7.22 -21.49 -0.81
C ASP A 279 8.17 -20.84 -1.83
N ALA A 280 9.27 -21.52 -2.16
CA ALA A 280 10.31 -20.99 -3.05
C ALA A 280 9.80 -20.69 -4.47
N ARG A 281 8.69 -21.32 -4.90
CA ARG A 281 8.08 -21.14 -6.22
C ARG A 281 6.94 -20.14 -6.20
N SER A 282 6.30 -19.93 -5.05
CA SER A 282 5.03 -19.22 -4.94
C SER A 282 5.13 -17.93 -4.12
N ALA A 283 4.35 -16.91 -4.49
CA ALA A 283 4.21 -15.66 -3.76
C ALA A 283 3.21 -15.82 -2.59
N THR A 284 3.51 -16.69 -1.62
CA THR A 284 2.64 -17.01 -0.47
C THR A 284 2.77 -16.05 0.71
N THR A 285 3.92 -15.38 0.79
CA THR A 285 4.27 -14.38 1.81
C THR A 285 3.54 -13.06 1.57
N ALA A 286 3.41 -12.22 2.61
CA ALA A 286 2.78 -10.91 2.47
C ALA A 286 3.68 -9.92 1.73
N PHE A 287 5.00 -10.08 1.85
CA PHE A 287 6.04 -9.29 1.20
C PHE A 287 6.91 -10.15 0.29
N PRO A 288 7.54 -9.59 -0.76
CA PRO A 288 8.42 -10.34 -1.64
C PRO A 288 9.52 -11.07 -0.89
N SER A 289 9.59 -12.39 -1.02
CA SER A 289 10.66 -13.20 -0.42
C SER A 289 11.42 -13.97 -1.48
N GLN A 290 12.69 -14.26 -1.19
CA GLN A 290 13.59 -14.94 -2.12
C GLN A 290 14.23 -16.15 -1.44
N TYR A 291 14.13 -17.32 -2.06
CA TYR A 291 14.87 -18.49 -1.65
C TYR A 291 16.37 -18.32 -1.91
N LEU A 292 17.22 -18.67 -0.94
CA LEU A 292 18.68 -18.61 -1.07
C LEU A 292 19.33 -20.00 -0.99
N TRP A 293 18.93 -20.83 -0.02
CA TRP A 293 19.53 -22.14 0.22
C TRP A 293 18.63 -23.08 1.03
N GLY A 294 18.89 -24.38 0.91
CA GLY A 294 18.26 -25.47 1.68
C GLY A 294 17.42 -26.43 0.82
N PRO A 295 16.62 -27.31 1.43
CA PRO A 295 16.68 -27.67 2.84
C PRO A 295 18.04 -28.32 3.19
N GLY A 296 18.47 -28.17 4.44
CA GLY A 296 19.66 -28.86 4.96
C GLY A 296 19.82 -28.67 6.47
N SER A 297 20.90 -29.18 7.04
CA SER A 297 21.16 -29.03 8.48
C SER A 297 21.60 -27.61 8.84
N GLY A 298 21.56 -27.28 10.13
CA GLY A 298 22.08 -26.01 10.62
C GLY A 298 23.58 -25.81 10.35
N GLU A 299 24.37 -26.88 10.44
CA GLU A 299 25.81 -26.84 10.13
C GLU A 299 26.05 -26.52 8.66
N GLU A 300 25.31 -27.14 7.75
CA GLU A 300 25.40 -26.86 6.32
C GLU A 300 24.98 -25.43 5.98
N ALA A 301 23.93 -24.91 6.66
CA ALA A 301 23.49 -23.53 6.52
C ALA A 301 24.59 -22.53 6.94
N ILE A 302 25.24 -22.77 8.08
CA ILE A 302 26.35 -21.94 8.58
C ILE A 302 27.53 -21.93 7.59
N VAL A 303 27.91 -23.11 7.08
CA VAL A 303 28.96 -23.23 6.06
C VAL A 303 28.58 -22.47 4.78
N TRP A 304 27.32 -22.56 4.36
CA TRP A 304 26.84 -21.83 3.18
C TRP A 304 26.87 -20.31 3.39
N LEU A 305 26.43 -19.82 4.54
CA LEU A 305 26.45 -18.39 4.91
C LEU A 305 27.87 -17.82 4.91
N ALA A 306 28.82 -18.52 5.53
CA ALA A 306 30.22 -18.11 5.58
C ALA A 306 30.84 -17.97 4.18
N ARG A 307 30.40 -18.82 3.23
CA ARG A 307 30.89 -18.86 1.86
C ARG A 307 30.26 -17.81 0.94
N HIS A 308 28.95 -17.61 1.04
CA HIS A 308 28.20 -16.78 0.08
C HIS A 308 27.95 -15.36 0.57
N GLN A 309 27.97 -15.14 1.89
CA GLN A 309 27.76 -13.82 2.52
C GLN A 309 26.61 -13.04 1.88
N PRO A 310 25.39 -13.63 1.82
CA PRO A 310 24.25 -12.95 1.23
C PRO A 310 23.98 -11.62 1.94
N GLU A 311 23.74 -10.57 1.17
CA GLU A 311 23.40 -9.25 1.71
C GLU A 311 21.89 -9.10 1.89
N SER A 312 21.49 -8.23 2.84
CA SER A 312 20.14 -7.68 2.90
C SER A 312 19.88 -6.76 1.70
N ASP A 313 18.62 -6.59 1.33
CA ASP A 313 18.23 -5.64 0.28
C ASP A 313 16.95 -4.89 0.64
N LEU A 314 16.48 -4.04 -0.28
CA LEU A 314 15.20 -3.34 -0.18
C LEU A 314 14.22 -3.93 -1.20
N CYS A 315 12.96 -4.11 -0.80
CA CYS A 315 11.88 -4.48 -1.71
C CYS A 315 10.72 -3.49 -1.67
N ASP A 316 10.23 -3.11 -2.85
CA ASP A 316 8.88 -2.56 -2.97
C ASP A 316 7.89 -3.72 -3.10
N TYR A 317 6.72 -3.57 -2.49
CA TYR A 317 5.69 -4.61 -2.45
C TYR A 317 4.32 -4.11 -2.93
N LEU A 318 4.19 -2.82 -3.28
CA LEU A 318 2.96 -2.30 -3.86
C LEU A 318 2.93 -2.57 -5.37
N ASP A 319 1.73 -2.82 -5.91
CA ASP A 319 1.52 -3.05 -7.34
C ASP A 319 2.41 -4.17 -7.95
N GLN A 320 2.75 -5.18 -7.16
CA GLN A 320 3.42 -6.38 -7.65
C GLN A 320 2.60 -7.05 -8.75
N VAL A 321 3.27 -7.66 -9.72
CA VAL A 321 2.61 -8.52 -10.70
C VAL A 321 2.89 -9.97 -10.36
N VAL A 322 1.83 -10.75 -10.21
CA VAL A 322 1.88 -12.20 -10.02
C VAL A 322 1.14 -12.91 -11.15
N LEU A 323 1.55 -14.14 -11.44
CA LEU A 323 0.89 -15.01 -12.40
C LEU A 323 0.19 -16.15 -11.66
N VAL A 324 -1.08 -16.38 -11.97
CA VAL A 324 -1.82 -17.53 -11.43
C VAL A 324 -2.29 -18.42 -12.57
N ARG A 325 -2.10 -19.72 -12.42
CA ARG A 325 -2.50 -20.75 -13.38
C ARG A 325 -3.82 -21.38 -12.97
N VAL A 326 -4.71 -21.55 -13.93
CA VAL A 326 -5.94 -22.34 -13.83
C VAL A 326 -5.86 -23.49 -14.83
N HIS A 327 -5.87 -24.72 -14.33
CA HIS A 327 -5.80 -25.93 -15.15
C HIS A 327 -6.68 -27.01 -14.54
N ASP A 328 -7.56 -27.62 -15.34
CA ASP A 328 -8.48 -28.69 -14.91
C ASP A 328 -9.28 -28.31 -13.63
N SER A 329 -9.83 -27.09 -13.61
CA SER A 329 -10.55 -26.49 -12.48
C SER A 329 -9.73 -26.27 -11.21
N HIS A 330 -8.43 -26.56 -11.23
CA HIS A 330 -7.52 -26.26 -10.14
C HIS A 330 -6.90 -24.87 -10.33
N ILE A 331 -7.00 -24.02 -9.29
CA ILE A 331 -6.35 -22.71 -9.23
C ILE A 331 -5.05 -22.89 -8.43
N SER A 332 -3.91 -22.74 -9.10
CA SER A 332 -2.59 -22.82 -8.47
C SER A 332 -2.30 -21.61 -7.57
N LEU A 333 -1.29 -21.73 -6.71
CA LEU A 333 -0.77 -20.58 -5.97
C LEU A 333 -0.19 -19.53 -6.92
N PRO A 334 -0.20 -18.24 -6.52
CA PRO A 334 0.41 -17.16 -7.29
C PRO A 334 1.92 -17.38 -7.41
N LEU A 335 2.46 -17.15 -8.60
CA LEU A 335 3.88 -17.26 -8.91
C LEU A 335 4.45 -15.89 -9.29
N TYR A 336 5.73 -15.65 -8.99
CA TYR A 336 6.43 -14.52 -9.59
C TYR A 336 6.63 -14.76 -11.10
N PRO A 337 6.57 -13.72 -11.96
CA PRO A 337 6.62 -13.90 -13.40
C PRO A 337 7.89 -14.60 -13.90
N GLY A 338 9.06 -14.33 -13.29
CA GLY A 338 10.30 -15.04 -13.59
C GLY A 338 10.26 -16.54 -13.27
N VAL A 339 9.63 -16.93 -12.15
CA VAL A 339 9.46 -18.35 -11.79
C VAL A 339 8.53 -19.05 -12.77
N ALA A 340 7.39 -18.43 -13.09
CA ALA A 340 6.44 -18.95 -14.07
C ALA A 340 7.07 -19.12 -15.46
N ALA A 341 7.89 -18.15 -15.89
CA ALA A 341 8.65 -18.22 -17.14
C ALA A 341 9.71 -19.33 -17.15
N GLY A 342 10.21 -19.72 -15.97
CA GLY A 342 11.16 -20.81 -15.78
C GLY A 342 10.54 -22.21 -15.59
N LEU A 343 9.21 -22.35 -15.63
CA LEU A 343 8.56 -23.64 -15.42
C LEU A 343 8.85 -24.64 -16.56
N PRO A 344 8.96 -25.94 -16.26
CA PRO A 344 9.01 -26.98 -17.30
C PRO A 344 7.76 -26.95 -18.20
N ALA A 345 7.90 -27.29 -19.48
CA ALA A 345 6.81 -27.23 -20.46
C ALA A 345 5.53 -27.99 -20.05
N ALA A 346 5.67 -29.08 -19.28
CA ALA A 346 4.54 -29.84 -18.74
C ALA A 346 3.69 -29.02 -17.75
N GLU A 347 4.30 -28.07 -17.02
CA GLU A 347 3.69 -27.23 -16.01
C GLU A 347 3.19 -25.88 -16.57
N GLN A 348 3.40 -25.61 -17.87
CA GLN A 348 2.95 -24.37 -18.50
C GLN A 348 1.51 -24.45 -19.06
N ARG A 349 0.91 -25.64 -19.14
CA ARG A 349 -0.42 -25.85 -19.77
C ARG A 349 -1.56 -25.24 -18.95
N GLY A 350 -2.55 -24.62 -19.60
CA GLY A 350 -3.74 -24.09 -18.92
C GLY A 350 -3.90 -22.60 -19.17
N THR A 351 -4.87 -22.00 -18.47
CA THR A 351 -5.15 -20.57 -18.56
C THR A 351 -4.37 -19.83 -17.50
N TRP A 352 -3.61 -18.82 -17.91
CA TRP A 352 -2.80 -17.98 -17.06
C TRP A 352 -3.44 -16.61 -16.91
N HIS A 353 -3.42 -16.10 -15.69
CA HIS A 353 -3.87 -14.77 -15.33
C HIS A 353 -2.69 -13.94 -14.84
N ALA A 354 -2.42 -12.80 -15.49
CA ALA A 354 -1.49 -11.80 -15.00
C ALA A 354 -2.24 -10.76 -14.17
N LEU A 355 -1.90 -10.66 -12.89
CA LEU A 355 -2.66 -9.89 -11.90
C LEU A 355 -1.72 -8.92 -11.20
N ARG A 356 -2.10 -7.65 -11.12
CA ARG A 356 -1.44 -6.65 -10.29
C ARG A 356 -2.11 -6.62 -8.91
N VAL A 357 -1.32 -6.79 -7.85
CA VAL A 357 -1.74 -6.96 -6.46
C VAL A 357 -0.67 -6.40 -5.50
N ASP A 358 -1.05 -6.09 -4.26
CA ASP A 358 -0.06 -5.76 -3.21
C ASP A 358 0.39 -7.00 -2.44
N ARG A 359 -0.40 -8.08 -2.47
CA ARG A 359 -0.12 -9.37 -1.84
C ARG A 359 -0.52 -10.50 -2.77
N GLY A 360 0.33 -11.52 -2.91
CA GLY A 360 0.07 -12.65 -3.81
C GLY A 360 -1.27 -13.34 -3.53
N LEU A 361 -1.63 -13.51 -2.25
CA LEU A 361 -2.88 -14.17 -1.88
C LEU A 361 -4.15 -13.39 -2.26
N ASP A 362 -4.07 -12.08 -2.50
CA ASP A 362 -5.21 -11.31 -3.01
C ASP A 362 -5.59 -11.78 -4.43
N ALA A 363 -4.60 -12.19 -5.24
CA ALA A 363 -4.82 -12.76 -6.57
C ALA A 363 -5.54 -14.12 -6.50
N LEU A 364 -5.12 -14.99 -5.57
CA LEU A 364 -5.77 -16.29 -5.36
C LEU A 364 -7.23 -16.12 -4.93
N ALA A 365 -7.48 -15.23 -3.95
CA ALA A 365 -8.82 -14.95 -3.47
C ALA A 365 -9.72 -14.39 -4.58
N HIS A 366 -9.19 -13.48 -5.41
CA HIS A 366 -9.91 -12.93 -6.55
C HIS A 366 -10.31 -14.00 -7.57
N LEU A 367 -9.40 -14.88 -7.98
CA LEU A 367 -9.73 -15.93 -8.94
C LEU A 367 -10.69 -16.98 -8.39
N ARG A 368 -10.58 -17.33 -7.10
CA ARG A 368 -11.59 -18.17 -6.43
C ARG A 368 -12.95 -17.49 -6.47
N ALA A 369 -13.02 -16.20 -6.14
CA ALA A 369 -14.29 -15.46 -6.19
C ALA A 369 -14.89 -15.37 -7.60
N LEU A 370 -14.08 -15.32 -8.67
CA LEU A 370 -14.59 -15.38 -10.05
C LEU A 370 -15.30 -16.69 -10.41
N THR A 371 -15.07 -17.77 -9.65
CA THR A 371 -15.79 -19.04 -9.84
C THR A 371 -17.19 -19.02 -9.19
N ASP A 372 -17.43 -18.10 -8.26
CA ASP A 372 -18.73 -17.88 -7.64
C ASP A 372 -19.48 -16.78 -8.38
N ALA A 373 -20.54 -17.15 -9.10
CA ALA A 373 -21.36 -16.20 -9.87
C ALA A 373 -22.07 -15.15 -9.01
N ALA A 374 -22.20 -15.35 -7.69
CA ALA A 374 -22.74 -14.36 -6.77
C ALA A 374 -21.74 -13.25 -6.43
N ALA A 375 -20.45 -13.47 -6.65
CA ALA A 375 -19.41 -12.53 -6.31
C ALA A 375 -19.27 -11.45 -7.41
N ALA A 376 -19.40 -10.17 -7.04
CA ALA A 376 -19.38 -9.03 -7.98
C ALA A 376 -17.97 -8.67 -8.50
N HIS A 377 -17.13 -9.66 -8.79
CA HIS A 377 -15.76 -9.49 -9.28
C HIS A 377 -15.71 -9.39 -10.80
N THR A 378 -14.78 -8.58 -11.33
CA THR A 378 -14.58 -8.40 -12.78
C THR A 378 -13.42 -9.26 -13.29
N LYS A 379 -13.60 -9.85 -14.47
CA LYS A 379 -12.58 -10.74 -15.10
C LYS A 379 -11.40 -9.98 -15.71
N GLU A 380 -11.59 -8.72 -16.08
CA GLU A 380 -10.60 -7.91 -16.78
C GLU A 380 -10.49 -6.54 -16.11
N GLY A 381 -9.27 -6.00 -16.09
CA GLY A 381 -8.95 -4.71 -15.50
C GLY A 381 -9.19 -4.63 -14.00
N GLU A 382 -9.46 -3.41 -13.54
CA GLU A 382 -9.55 -3.06 -12.13
C GLU A 382 -10.83 -3.59 -11.47
N CYS A 383 -10.68 -4.54 -10.54
CA CYS A 383 -11.80 -5.06 -9.77
C CYS A 383 -12.28 -4.05 -8.73
N GLN A 384 -13.59 -3.78 -8.73
CA GLN A 384 -14.23 -2.87 -7.76
C GLN A 384 -14.53 -3.54 -6.41
N ALA A 385 -14.58 -4.88 -6.38
CA ALA A 385 -14.89 -5.65 -5.18
C ALA A 385 -13.64 -6.03 -4.36
N CYS A 386 -12.43 -5.96 -4.93
CA CYS A 386 -11.22 -6.42 -4.26
C CYS A 386 -9.96 -5.74 -4.83
N PRO A 387 -8.81 -5.79 -4.12
CA PRO A 387 -7.61 -5.03 -4.48
C PRO A 387 -6.79 -5.77 -5.55
N VAL A 388 -7.41 -6.05 -6.69
CA VAL A 388 -6.78 -6.76 -7.82
C VAL A 388 -7.07 -6.03 -9.12
N ASP A 389 -6.09 -5.97 -10.01
CA ASP A 389 -6.21 -5.49 -11.38
C ASP A 389 -5.74 -6.58 -12.35
N THR A 390 -6.65 -7.09 -13.18
CA THR A 390 -6.36 -8.15 -14.14
C THR A 390 -5.78 -7.56 -15.41
N LEU A 391 -4.48 -7.75 -15.59
CA LEU A 391 -3.71 -7.21 -16.71
C LEU A 391 -3.93 -8.01 -17.99
N ALA A 392 -4.00 -9.34 -17.88
CA ALA A 392 -4.26 -10.23 -19.01
C ALA A 392 -4.73 -11.60 -18.55
N THR A 393 -5.48 -12.27 -19.42
CA THR A 393 -5.84 -13.69 -19.30
C THR A 393 -5.51 -14.38 -20.63
N GLY A 394 -4.88 -15.55 -20.61
CA GLY A 394 -4.52 -16.27 -21.84
C GLY A 394 -3.56 -17.43 -21.59
N ASP A 395 -2.69 -17.72 -22.56
CA ASP A 395 -1.58 -18.65 -22.35
C ASP A 395 -0.45 -17.98 -21.53
N LEU A 396 0.55 -18.77 -21.13
CA LEU A 396 1.69 -18.26 -20.36
C LEU A 396 2.44 -17.15 -21.12
N THR A 397 2.54 -17.23 -22.44
CA THR A 397 3.25 -16.23 -23.25
C THR A 397 2.56 -14.87 -23.18
N ALA A 398 1.24 -14.85 -23.31
CA ALA A 398 0.44 -13.64 -23.17
C ALA A 398 0.52 -13.06 -21.76
N ALA A 399 0.42 -13.90 -20.73
CA ALA A 399 0.50 -13.49 -19.34
C ALA A 399 1.89 -12.90 -18.99
N VAL A 400 2.98 -13.56 -19.39
CA VAL A 400 4.36 -13.07 -19.21
C VAL A 400 4.59 -11.77 -19.98
N LYS A 401 4.06 -11.65 -21.21
CA LYS A 401 4.14 -10.40 -21.98
C LYS A 401 3.44 -9.24 -21.27
N ALA A 402 2.25 -9.48 -20.72
CA ALA A 402 1.50 -8.48 -19.95
C ALA A 402 2.25 -8.09 -18.67
N ALA A 403 2.82 -9.06 -17.94
CA ALA A 403 3.64 -8.79 -16.77
C ALA A 403 4.86 -7.94 -17.09
N ARG A 404 5.56 -8.24 -18.19
CA ARG A 404 6.68 -7.41 -18.68
C ARG A 404 6.24 -6.00 -19.06
N GLY A 405 5.10 -5.87 -19.74
CA GLY A 405 4.51 -4.57 -20.08
C GLY A 405 4.14 -3.73 -18.86
N ALA A 406 3.85 -4.38 -17.73
CA ALA A 406 3.62 -3.76 -16.43
C ALA A 406 4.90 -3.53 -15.61
N GLY A 407 6.09 -3.84 -16.16
CA GLY A 407 7.38 -3.57 -15.54
C GLY A 407 7.93 -4.70 -14.65
N ALA A 408 7.29 -5.87 -14.60
CA ALA A 408 7.79 -6.99 -13.80
C ALA A 408 9.00 -7.68 -14.45
N ASP A 409 9.91 -8.19 -13.63
CA ASP A 409 11.00 -9.06 -14.11
C ASP A 409 10.42 -10.40 -14.58
N THR A 410 10.71 -10.73 -15.83
CA THR A 410 10.23 -11.93 -16.52
C THR A 410 11.38 -12.82 -16.96
N THR A 411 12.59 -12.56 -16.46
CA THR A 411 13.76 -13.40 -16.70
C THR A 411 13.49 -14.78 -16.09
N PRO A 412 13.58 -15.87 -16.87
CA PRO A 412 13.32 -17.21 -16.35
C PRO A 412 14.20 -17.52 -15.14
N LEU A 413 13.55 -17.88 -14.04
CA LEU A 413 14.20 -18.22 -12.77
C LEU A 413 13.86 -19.66 -12.41
N HIS A 414 14.89 -20.50 -12.31
CA HIS A 414 14.73 -21.88 -11.85
C HIS A 414 14.97 -21.95 -10.35
N VAL A 415 13.89 -22.21 -9.61
CA VAL A 415 13.89 -22.40 -8.16
C VAL A 415 13.52 -23.85 -7.83
N PRO A 416 14.19 -24.45 -6.82
CA PRO A 416 13.85 -25.79 -6.38
C PRO A 416 12.44 -25.82 -5.78
N ASP A 417 11.81 -27.01 -5.74
CA ASP A 417 10.52 -27.20 -5.08
C ASP A 417 10.74 -27.34 -3.56
N VAL A 418 10.96 -26.19 -2.91
CA VAL A 418 11.25 -26.10 -1.48
C VAL A 418 10.17 -25.27 -0.82
N ARG A 419 9.55 -25.82 0.22
CA ARG A 419 8.49 -25.18 0.99
C ARG A 419 8.62 -25.51 2.45
N THR A 420 8.19 -24.60 3.30
CA THR A 420 8.04 -24.87 4.72
C THR A 420 6.90 -25.87 4.97
N PRO A 421 6.85 -26.50 6.15
CA PRO A 421 5.75 -27.41 6.49
C PRO A 421 4.36 -26.77 6.43
N PHE A 422 4.23 -25.44 6.54
CA PHE A 422 2.93 -24.73 6.63
C PHE A 422 2.41 -24.23 5.27
N ALA A 423 3.22 -24.26 4.21
CA ALA A 423 2.83 -23.76 2.90
C ALA A 423 1.54 -24.43 2.36
N HIS A 424 1.25 -25.67 2.76
CA HIS A 424 0.05 -26.39 2.36
C HIS A 424 -1.26 -25.80 2.92
N TRP A 425 -1.21 -25.04 4.02
CA TRP A 425 -2.39 -24.39 4.60
C TRP A 425 -3.06 -23.41 3.63
N LEU A 426 -2.28 -22.83 2.72
CA LEU A 426 -2.77 -21.92 1.68
C LEU A 426 -3.34 -22.65 0.47
N ALA A 427 -2.85 -23.87 0.19
CA ALA A 427 -3.34 -24.73 -0.88
C ALA A 427 -4.69 -25.37 -0.54
N GLY A 428 -5.02 -25.51 0.75
CA GLY A 428 -6.21 -26.21 1.25
C GLY A 428 -7.42 -25.31 1.48
N SER A 429 -8.24 -25.09 0.45
CA SER A 429 -9.70 -24.84 0.56
C SER A 429 -10.30 -24.84 -0.86
N ALA A 430 -10.29 -26.01 -1.47
CA ALA A 430 -11.01 -26.31 -2.71
C ALA A 430 -11.43 -27.79 -2.66
N THR A 431 -12.47 -28.05 -1.86
CA THR A 431 -13.38 -29.18 -2.05
C THR A 431 -14.78 -28.62 -2.02
#